data_AF-A0A937XCI0-F1
#
_entry.id   AF-A0A937XCI0-F1
#
_cell.length_a   1.000
_cell.length_b   1.000
_cell.length_c   1.000
_cell.angle_alpha   90.00
_cell.angle_beta   90.00
_cell.angle_gamma   90.00
#
_symmetry.space_group_name_H-M   'P 1'
#
loop_
_entity.id
_entity.type
_entity.pdbx_description
1 polymer ?
#
loop_
_entity_poly.entity_id
_entity_poly.type
_entity_poly.pdbx_seq_one_letter_code
_entity_poly.pdbx_strand_id
1 'polypeptide(L)'
;MATREREFVYRDGKPAAVILDIAEYEELLERAEDLEDLRALKRMRERPLRFRSLADILAEPAPVGSSDFTARDARPSTSVRRPSRSRR
;
A
#
# COMPACT_ATOMS: atom_id res chain seq x y z
N MET A 1 7.46 19.26 7.43
CA MET A 1 7.22 18.06 8.26
C MET A 1 6.52 18.53 9.52
N ALA A 2 5.22 18.27 9.67
CA ALA A 2 4.54 18.60 10.91
C ALA A 2 5.07 17.65 11.99
N THR A 3 5.71 18.18 13.03
CA THR A 3 6.10 17.39 14.19
C THR A 3 4.84 17.06 14.96
N ARG A 4 4.33 15.84 14.77
CA ARG A 4 3.30 15.27 15.62
C ARG A 4 3.93 14.87 16.95
N GLU A 5 3.21 15.11 18.03
CA GLU A 5 3.65 14.72 19.37
C GLU A 5 3.72 13.19 19.43
N ARG A 6 4.88 12.64 19.80
CA ARG A 6 5.10 11.19 19.91
C ARG A 6 5.21 10.81 21.37
N GLU A 7 4.55 9.73 21.75
CA GLU A 7 4.60 9.24 23.12
C GLU A 7 5.74 8.22 23.26
N PHE A 8 6.49 8.31 24.37
CA PHE A 8 7.60 7.40 24.66
C PHE A 8 7.27 6.52 25.86
N VAL A 9 7.58 5.23 25.73
CA VAL A 9 7.49 4.26 26.81
C VAL A 9 8.86 4.08 27.42
N TYR A 10 8.98 4.34 28.72
CA TYR A 10 10.24 4.23 29.47
C TYR A 10 10.30 2.95 30.30
N ARG A 11 11.48 2.32 30.38
CA ARG A 11 11.81 1.22 31.29
C ARG A 11 13.15 1.53 31.96
N ASP A 12 13.23 1.38 33.28
CA ASP A 12 14.42 1.71 34.09
C ASP A 12 14.97 3.12 33.85
N GLY A 13 14.06 4.08 33.64
CA GLY A 13 14.41 5.48 33.33
C GLY A 13 14.96 5.72 31.93
N LYS A 14 14.95 4.72 31.04
CA LYS A 14 15.43 4.82 29.65
C LYS A 14 14.29 4.63 28.65
N PRO A 15 14.26 5.37 27.53
CA PRO A 15 13.27 5.16 26.48
C PRO A 15 13.46 3.78 25.87
N ALA A 16 12.41 2.95 25.93
CA ALA A 16 12.42 1.57 25.45
C ALA A 16 11.57 1.38 24.20
N ALA A 17 10.52 2.19 24.03
CA ALA A 17 9.68 2.18 22.83
C ALA A 17 9.06 3.56 22.57
N VAL A 18 8.51 3.74 21.38
CA VAL A 18 7.74 4.91 20.98
C VAL A 18 6.38 4.45 20.44
N ILE A 19 5.32 5.17 20.76
CA ILE A 19 3.98 4.94 20.21
C ILE A 19 3.83 5.93 19.05
N LEU A 20 3.45 5.38 17.89
CA LEU A 20 3.24 6.12 16.65
C LEU A 20 1.82 5.89 16.16
N ASP A 21 1.28 6.87 15.44
CA ASP A 21 0.10 6.64 14.62
C ASP A 21 0.41 5.58 13.56
N ILE A 22 -0.57 4.73 13.24
CA ILE A 22 -0.34 3.63 12.31
C ILE A 22 0.05 4.11 10.91
N ALA A 23 -0.53 5.22 10.44
CA ALA A 23 -0.19 5.78 9.13
C ALA A 23 1.23 6.36 9.11
N GLU A 24 1.69 6.90 10.24
CA GLU A 24 3.07 7.38 10.36
C GLU A 24 4.06 6.20 10.38
N TYR A 25 3.71 5.09 11.03
CA TYR A 25 4.53 3.88 11.00
C TYR A 25 4.64 3.32 9.57
N GLU A 26 3.53 3.22 8.85
CA GLU A 26 3.49 2.75 7.45
C GLU A 26 4.34 3.65 6.54
N GLU A 27 4.21 4.97 6.65
CA GLU A 27 5.03 5.93 5.89
C GLU A 27 6.54 5.77 6.18
N LEU A 28 6.91 5.47 7.44
CA LEU A 28 8.31 5.22 7.79
C LEU A 28 8.83 3.91 7.18
N LEU A 29 8.00 2.88 7.07
CA LEU A 29 8.36 1.62 6.40
C LEU A 29 8.58 1.85 4.89
N GLU A 30 7.63 2.52 4.22
CA GLU A 30 7.73 2.83 2.79
C GLU A 30 9.03 3.60 2.48
N ARG A 31 9.36 4.61 3.29
CA ARG A 31 10.60 5.39 3.14
C ARG A 31 11.87 4.58 3.35
N ALA A 32 11.82 3.57 4.22
CA ALA A 32 12.97 2.69 4.43
C ALA A 32 13.21 1.83 3.17
N GLU A 33 12.13 1.34 2.54
CA GLU A 33 12.17 0.57 1.30
C GLU A 33 12.59 1.43 0.10
N ASP A 34 12.07 2.66 -0.01
CA ASP A 34 12.41 3.63 -1.06
C ASP A 34 13.94 3.85 -1.17
N LEU A 35 14.67 3.83 -0.05
CA LEU A 35 16.11 3.97 -0.04
C LEU A 35 16.82 2.78 -0.71
N GLU A 36 16.30 1.57 -0.54
CA GLU A 36 16.82 0.37 -1.18
C GLU A 36 16.51 0.35 -2.67
N ASP A 37 15.29 0.76 -3.05
CA ASP A 37 14.87 0.90 -4.44
C ASP A 37 15.73 1.93 -5.19
N LEU A 38 16.01 3.08 -4.58
CA LEU A 38 16.91 4.08 -5.15
C LEU A 38 18.32 3.53 -5.37
N ARG A 39 18.81 2.68 -4.46
CA ARG A 39 20.11 1.99 -4.65
C ARG A 39 20.04 0.99 -5.79
N ALA A 40 18.95 0.24 -5.92
CA ALA A 40 18.73 -0.67 -7.04
C ALA A 40 18.73 0.08 -8.38
N LEU A 41 17.99 1.20 -8.48
CA LEU A 41 17.95 2.04 -9.68
C LEU A 41 19.33 2.62 -10.04
N LYS A 42 20.11 3.04 -9.03
CA LYS A 42 21.49 3.49 -9.26
C LYS A 42 22.36 2.37 -9.85
N ARG A 43 22.30 1.16 -9.30
CA ARG A 43 23.01 -0.01 -9.84
C ARG A 43 22.57 -0.34 -11.27
N MET A 44 21.28 -0.26 -11.56
CA MET A 44 20.75 -0.49 -12.91
C MET A 44 21.29 0.52 -13.92
N ARG A 45 21.45 1.79 -13.51
CA ARG A 45 22.01 2.86 -14.36
C ARG A 45 23.51 2.70 -14.66
N GLU A 46 24.24 1.83 -13.97
CA GLU A 46 25.66 1.57 -14.24
C GLU A 46 25.87 0.82 -15.57
N ARG A 47 24.82 0.21 -16.13
CA ARG A 47 24.87 -0.51 -17.40
C ARG A 47 23.88 0.09 -18.41
N PRO A 48 24.13 -0.04 -19.72
CA PRO A 48 23.15 0.36 -20.73
C PRO A 48 21.82 -0.38 -20.52
N LEU A 49 20.76 0.38 -20.24
CA LEU A 49 19.41 -0.15 -20.05
C LEU A 49 18.74 -0.40 -21.39
N ARG A 50 18.04 -1.54 -21.50
CA ARG A 50 17.15 -1.83 -22.63
C ARG A 50 15.72 -1.54 -22.19
N PHE A 51 15.08 -0.61 -22.87
CA PHE A 51 13.68 -0.28 -22.64
C PHE A 51 12.82 -0.96 -23.71
N ARG A 52 11.64 -1.44 -23.31
CA ARG A 52 10.60 -1.89 -24.24
C ARG A 52 9.57 -0.78 -24.39
N SER A 53 8.94 -0.68 -25.57
CA SER A 53 7.84 0.28 -25.70
C SER A 53 6.64 -0.19 -24.89
N LEU A 54 5.79 0.75 -24.48
CA LEU A 54 4.54 0.40 -23.81
C LEU A 54 3.65 -0.49 -24.70
N ALA A 55 3.66 -0.27 -26.01
CA ALA A 55 2.94 -1.10 -26.97
C ALA A 55 3.44 -2.55 -26.98
N ASP A 56 4.76 -2.77 -26.90
CA ASP A 56 5.35 -4.11 -26.83
C ASP A 56 4.92 -4.85 -25.56
N ILE A 57 4.76 -4.14 -24.44
CA ILE A 57 4.31 -4.72 -23.16
C ILE A 57 2.83 -5.10 -23.25
N LEU A 58 1.99 -4.24 -23.83
CA LEU A 58 0.55 -4.48 -23.96
C LEU A 58 0.19 -5.57 -24.97
N ALA A 59 1.09 -5.85 -25.93
CA ALA A 59 0.95 -6.94 -26.87
C ALA A 59 1.34 -8.31 -26.27
N GLU A 60 2.04 -8.33 -25.12
CA GLU A 60 2.41 -9.56 -24.42
C GLU A 60 1.21 -10.08 -23.60
N PRO A 61 0.80 -11.35 -23.75
CA PRO A 61 -0.26 -11.91 -22.93
C PRO A 61 0.15 -11.85 -21.46
N ALA A 62 -0.75 -11.36 -20.61
CA ALA A 62 -0.46 -11.19 -19.19
C ALA A 62 -0.04 -12.54 -18.56
N PRO A 63 0.95 -12.54 -17.64
CA PRO A 63 1.38 -13.77 -16.99
C PRO A 63 0.20 -14.44 -16.30
N VAL A 64 0.11 -15.76 -16.46
CA VAL A 64 -0.91 -16.63 -15.87
C VAL A 64 -0.87 -16.42 -14.35
N GLY A 65 -1.92 -15.79 -13.80
CA GLY A 65 -1.99 -15.38 -12.39
C GLY A 65 -2.31 -13.90 -12.16
N SER A 66 -2.30 -13.06 -13.20
CA SER A 66 -2.78 -11.66 -13.11
C SER A 66 -4.31 -11.51 -13.23
N SER A 67 -5.03 -12.60 -13.44
CA SER A 67 -6.49 -12.65 -13.64
C SER A 67 -7.31 -13.00 -12.40
N ASP A 68 -6.71 -13.06 -11.21
CA ASP A 68 -7.45 -13.47 -10.00
C ASP A 68 -8.29 -12.33 -9.38
N PHE A 69 -8.22 -11.11 -9.90
CA PHE A 69 -9.20 -10.06 -9.61
C PHE A 69 -10.39 -10.10 -10.60
N THR A 70 -10.89 -11.29 -10.93
CA THR A 70 -12.14 -11.42 -11.68
C THR A 70 -13.31 -11.45 -10.71
N ALA A 71 -14.01 -10.31 -10.58
CA ALA A 71 -15.45 -10.13 -10.41
C ALA A 71 -16.28 -11.13 -9.56
N ARG A 72 -15.67 -11.92 -8.65
CA ARG A 72 -16.34 -12.84 -7.72
C ARG A 72 -16.60 -12.20 -6.36
N ASP A 73 -15.91 -11.10 -6.03
CA ASP A 73 -16.12 -10.33 -4.80
C ASP A 73 -17.17 -9.21 -4.93
N ALA A 74 -17.89 -9.16 -6.06
CA ALA A 74 -19.11 -8.35 -6.15
C ALA A 74 -20.17 -8.97 -5.22
N ARG A 75 -20.14 -8.61 -3.93
CA ARG A 75 -21.23 -8.89 -2.99
C ARG A 75 -22.52 -8.42 -3.65
N PRO A 76 -23.57 -9.26 -3.76
CA PRO A 76 -24.84 -8.78 -4.27
C PRO A 76 -25.34 -7.66 -3.35
N SER A 77 -25.66 -6.51 -3.92
CA SER A 77 -26.35 -5.42 -3.24
C SER A 77 -27.68 -5.93 -2.71
N THR A 78 -27.70 -6.45 -1.48
CA THR A 78 -28.94 -6.75 -0.76
C THR A 78 -29.68 -5.43 -0.56
N SER A 79 -30.68 -5.18 -1.40
CA SER A 79 -31.65 -4.14 -1.14
C SER A 79 -32.43 -4.57 0.10
N VAL A 80 -32.10 -3.98 1.25
CA VAL A 80 -32.88 -4.16 2.46
C VAL A 80 -34.19 -3.42 2.23
N ARG A 81 -35.22 -4.16 1.83
CA ARG A 81 -36.60 -3.67 1.71
C ARG A 81 -37.06 -3.23 3.10
N ARG A 82 -37.01 -1.93 3.37
CA ARG A 82 -37.56 -1.33 4.60
C ARG A 82 -39.06 -1.67 4.69
N PRO A 83 -39.56 -2.23 5.80
CA PRO A 83 -41.00 -2.40 5.97
C PRO A 83 -41.65 -1.02 6.12
N SER A 84 -42.70 -0.80 5.33
CA SER A 84 -43.59 0.35 5.43
C SER A 84 -44.24 0.37 6.81
N ARG A 85 -43.81 1.29 7.68
CA ARG A 85 -44.58 1.65 8.88
C ARG A 85 -45.88 2.31 8.41
N SER A 86 -46.94 1.52 8.35
CA SER A 86 -48.31 2.03 8.42
C SER A 86 -48.46 2.75 9.76
N ARG A 87 -48.57 4.08 9.69
CA ARG A 87 -49.13 4.86 10.79
C ARG A 87 -50.65 4.82 10.62
N ARG A 88 -51.33 4.13 11.53
CA ARG A 88 -52.66 4.47 12.03
C ARG A 88 -52.77 3.98 13.46
#